data_AF-A0A2V6BUK3-F1
#
_entry.id   AF-A0A2V6BUK3-F1
#
_cell.length_a   1.000
_cell.length_b   1.000
_cell.length_c   1.000
_cell.angle_alpha   90.00
_cell.angle_beta   90.00
_cell.angle_gamma   90.00
#
_symmetry.space_group_name_H-M   'P 1'
#
loop_
_entity.id
_entity.type
_entity.pdbx_description
1 polymer ?
#
loop_
_entity_poly.entity_id
_entity_poly.type
_entity_poly.pdbx_seq_one_letter_code
_entity_poly.pdbx_strand_id
1 'polypeptide(L)'
;MSAAAAMLFMSVPPPASAQPTAHMQPLTPKFSTAVAFDISPALRTLPVAKKYVADPSNLLEIRPERGPRAQSKGYKSGDKALQTFSPALAIAAPLLTFEGVSNEDNFNIFGFRVNPPDPNGEVGPNHYVEMINLVFAVYDKSGNKLLGPIDTGSLWSDFAVPDCTDPSGDPVVLYDQLADRWILSQFTTSGLSDPEKPFWNCVAVSTTGDPTGSYYRYAFETAHFQFFP
;
A
#
# COMPACT_ATOMS: atom_id res chain seq x y z
N MET A 1 -59.11 28.26 -38.60
CA MET A 1 -57.96 28.72 -37.79
C MET A 1 -56.85 27.69 -37.96
N SER A 2 -55.68 28.11 -38.42
CA SER A 2 -54.58 27.27 -38.92
C SER A 2 -54.05 26.25 -37.92
N ALA A 3 -53.83 25.02 -38.40
CA ALA A 3 -52.98 24.03 -37.74
C ALA A 3 -51.52 24.26 -38.18
N ALA A 4 -50.67 24.65 -37.23
CA ALA A 4 -49.22 24.68 -37.44
C ALA A 4 -48.62 23.37 -36.93
N ALA A 5 -48.21 22.50 -37.84
CA ALA A 5 -47.45 21.30 -37.52
C ALA A 5 -45.97 21.69 -37.32
N ALA A 6 -45.50 21.66 -36.08
CA ALA A 6 -44.08 21.81 -35.77
C ALA A 6 -43.37 20.48 -36.02
N MET A 7 -42.58 20.39 -37.08
CA MET A 7 -41.62 19.28 -37.26
C MET A 7 -40.42 19.52 -36.32
N LEU A 8 -40.32 18.72 -35.25
CA LEU A 8 -39.07 18.60 -34.50
C LEU A 8 -38.10 17.69 -35.27
N PHE A 9 -37.04 18.28 -35.81
CA PHE A 9 -35.87 17.52 -36.26
C PHE A 9 -35.09 17.05 -35.02
N MET A 10 -35.04 15.73 -34.78
CA MET A 10 -34.10 15.16 -33.82
C MET A 10 -32.70 15.14 -34.44
N SER A 11 -31.79 15.96 -33.91
CA SER A 11 -30.37 15.87 -34.21
C SER A 11 -29.78 14.64 -33.51
N VAL A 12 -29.30 13.67 -34.30
CA VAL A 12 -28.47 12.58 -33.78
C VAL A 12 -27.08 13.16 -33.51
N PRO A 13 -26.54 13.08 -32.28
CA PRO A 13 -25.18 13.53 -32.03
C PRO A 13 -24.21 12.63 -32.81
N PRO A 14 -23.14 13.19 -33.41
CA PRO A 14 -22.14 12.39 -34.09
C PRO A 14 -21.49 11.41 -33.09
N PRO A 15 -21.01 10.25 -33.57
CA PRO A 15 -20.26 9.32 -32.72
C PRO A 15 -19.06 10.07 -32.12
N ALA A 16 -18.86 9.92 -30.82
CA ALA A 16 -17.71 10.48 -30.13
C ALA A 16 -16.43 9.97 -30.80
N SER A 17 -15.68 10.86 -31.42
CA SER A 17 -14.33 10.56 -31.90
C SER A 17 -13.47 10.30 -30.69
N ALA A 18 -12.89 9.10 -30.58
CA ALA A 18 -11.86 8.83 -29.59
C ALA A 18 -10.76 9.89 -29.72
N GLN A 19 -10.45 10.57 -28.61
CA GLN A 19 -9.30 11.47 -28.56
C GLN A 19 -8.05 10.68 -28.98
N PRO A 20 -7.19 11.23 -29.86
CA PRO A 20 -5.92 10.61 -30.16
C PRO A 20 -5.18 10.40 -28.84
N THR A 21 -4.87 9.15 -28.51
CA THR A 21 -3.99 8.84 -27.39
C THR A 21 -2.68 9.56 -27.67
N ALA A 22 -2.31 10.51 -26.80
CA ALA A 22 -1.02 11.18 -26.89
C ALA A 22 0.05 10.09 -26.99
N HIS A 23 0.88 10.15 -28.04
CA HIS A 23 2.03 9.25 -28.15
C HIS A 23 2.93 9.51 -26.93
N MET A 24 2.83 8.65 -25.92
CA MET A 24 3.72 8.73 -24.77
C MET A 24 5.13 8.58 -25.30
N GLN A 25 5.98 9.58 -25.02
CA GLN A 25 7.38 9.48 -25.37
C GLN A 25 7.94 8.18 -24.76
N PRO A 26 8.82 7.46 -25.48
CA PRO A 26 9.45 6.28 -24.94
C PRO A 26 10.10 6.63 -23.59
N LEU A 27 9.66 5.97 -22.52
CA LEU A 27 10.26 6.17 -21.20
C LEU A 27 11.73 5.76 -21.29
N THR A 28 12.63 6.70 -21.00
CA THR A 28 14.06 6.40 -20.92
C THR A 28 14.35 5.92 -19.50
N PRO A 29 14.80 4.67 -19.31
CA PRO A 29 15.11 4.18 -17.97
C PRO A 29 16.25 5.00 -17.36
N LYS A 30 16.06 5.42 -16.11
CA LYS A 30 17.11 6.04 -15.29
C LYS A 30 17.66 5.00 -14.35
N PHE A 31 18.98 4.93 -14.25
CA PHE A 31 19.68 4.03 -13.33
C PHE A 31 20.39 4.89 -12.28
N SER A 32 20.26 4.49 -11.01
CA SER A 32 21.00 5.06 -9.89
C SER A 32 21.63 3.93 -9.08
N THR A 33 22.74 4.23 -8.41
CA THR A 33 23.35 3.32 -7.44
C THR A 33 22.71 3.52 -6.08
N ALA A 34 22.63 2.46 -5.27
CA ALA A 34 22.24 2.59 -3.87
C ALA A 34 23.25 3.47 -3.13
N VAL A 35 22.75 4.41 -2.32
CA VAL A 35 23.59 5.30 -1.49
C VAL A 35 24.10 4.57 -0.25
N ALA A 36 23.33 3.61 0.24
CA ALA A 36 23.73 2.71 1.32
C ALA A 36 23.34 1.27 1.01
N PHE A 37 24.17 0.34 1.49
CA PHE A 37 23.95 -1.09 1.41
C PHE A 37 24.54 -1.79 2.63
N ASP A 38 23.79 -2.74 3.21
CA ASP A 38 24.33 -3.70 4.17
C ASP A 38 23.49 -4.99 4.23
N ILE A 39 23.82 -5.86 5.19
CA ILE A 39 23.05 -7.06 5.51
C ILE A 39 22.57 -6.93 6.96
N SER A 40 21.26 -7.01 7.18
CA SER A 40 20.66 -6.95 8.51
C SER A 40 20.98 -8.21 9.32
N PRO A 41 20.90 -8.13 10.66
CA PRO A 41 20.63 -9.31 11.48
C PRO A 41 19.31 -9.98 11.07
N ALA A 42 19.09 -11.23 11.51
CA ALA A 42 17.81 -11.88 11.24
C ALA A 42 16.67 -11.17 11.98
N LEU A 43 15.55 -10.89 11.32
CA LEU A 43 14.43 -10.15 11.91
C LEU A 43 13.89 -10.80 13.18
N ARG A 44 13.84 -12.14 13.22
CA ARG A 44 13.47 -12.91 14.43
C ARG A 44 14.34 -12.64 15.66
N THR A 45 15.51 -12.03 15.49
CA THR A 45 16.44 -11.68 16.58
C THR A 45 16.39 -10.20 16.97
N LEU A 46 15.72 -9.37 16.17
CA LEU A 46 15.58 -7.95 16.49
C LEU A 46 14.62 -7.78 17.68
N PRO A 47 14.89 -6.82 18.58
CA PRO A 47 13.97 -6.54 19.68
C PRO A 47 12.59 -6.18 19.14
N VAL A 48 11.54 -6.75 19.75
CA VAL A 48 10.15 -6.38 19.45
C VAL A 48 9.98 -4.87 19.65
N ALA A 49 9.28 -4.22 18.70
CA ALA A 49 9.19 -2.78 18.54
C ALA A 49 9.08 -1.98 19.85
N LYS A 50 9.79 -0.84 19.89
CA LYS A 50 9.60 0.17 20.93
C LYS A 50 8.15 0.66 20.85
N LYS A 51 7.43 0.66 21.96
CA LYS A 51 6.15 1.37 22.03
C LYS A 51 6.44 2.86 21.97
N TYR A 52 5.94 3.52 20.94
CA TYR A 52 6.00 4.97 20.86
C TYR A 52 4.84 5.50 21.71
N VAL A 53 5.17 6.19 22.80
CA VAL A 53 4.16 6.95 23.56
C VAL A 53 3.88 8.18 22.74
N ALA A 54 2.76 8.19 22.01
CA ALA A 54 2.31 9.40 21.33
C ALA A 54 2.16 10.54 22.35
N ASP A 55 2.66 11.72 22.00
CA ASP A 55 2.31 12.94 22.72
C ASP A 55 0.80 13.17 22.56
N PRO A 56 0.02 13.18 23.65
CA PRO A 56 -1.42 13.39 23.59
C PRO A 56 -1.83 14.69 22.89
N SER A 57 -0.93 15.68 22.82
CA SER A 57 -1.19 16.97 22.15
C SER A 57 -1.18 16.89 20.62
N ASN A 58 -0.57 15.85 20.04
CA ASN A 58 -0.53 15.60 18.60
C ASN A 58 -1.55 14.55 18.12
N LEU A 59 -2.30 13.94 19.05
CA LEU A 59 -3.35 12.99 18.73
C LEU A 59 -4.61 13.74 18.25
N LEU A 60 -4.75 13.88 16.93
CA LEU A 60 -6.03 14.26 16.36
C LEU A 60 -7.01 13.09 16.54
N GLU A 61 -8.05 13.30 17.35
CA GLU A 61 -9.18 12.36 17.44
C GLU A 61 -9.94 12.37 16.10
N ILE A 62 -9.50 11.57 15.14
CA ILE A 62 -10.24 11.33 13.90
C ILE A 62 -11.36 10.34 14.23
N ARG A 63 -12.48 10.86 14.75
CA ARG A 63 -13.72 10.09 14.81
C ARG A 63 -14.08 9.69 13.38
N PRO A 64 -14.66 8.49 13.15
CA PRO A 64 -15.28 8.19 11.89
C PRO A 64 -16.38 9.22 11.65
N GLU A 65 -16.09 10.25 10.85
CA GLU A 65 -17.15 11.04 10.25
C GLU A 65 -17.84 10.08 9.28
N ARG A 66 -18.92 9.45 9.76
CA ARG A 66 -19.96 9.00 8.87
C ARG A 66 -20.52 10.29 8.26
N GLY A 67 -19.86 10.76 7.20
CA GLY A 67 -20.37 11.82 6.35
C GLY A 67 -21.84 11.55 6.04
N PRO A 68 -22.63 12.58 5.75
CA PRO A 68 -24.07 12.43 5.55
C PRO A 68 -24.33 11.24 4.63
N ARG A 69 -25.11 10.27 5.10
CA ARG A 69 -25.51 9.12 4.28
C ARG A 69 -26.05 9.70 2.98
N ALA A 70 -25.41 9.36 1.87
CA ALA A 70 -25.89 9.78 0.57
C ALA A 70 -27.35 9.31 0.44
N GLN A 71 -28.29 10.25 0.53
CA GLN A 71 -29.68 9.94 0.28
C GLN A 71 -29.78 9.62 -1.20
N SER A 72 -30.21 8.40 -1.52
CA SER A 72 -30.49 8.03 -2.89
C SER A 72 -31.46 9.05 -3.47
N LYS A 73 -31.02 9.80 -4.49
CA LYS A 73 -31.89 10.73 -5.22
C LYS A 73 -32.90 10.01 -6.11
N GLY A 74 -33.01 8.69 -6.01
CA GLY A 74 -33.87 7.86 -6.83
C GLY A 74 -33.44 7.98 -8.30
N TYR A 75 -32.47 7.18 -8.73
CA TYR A 75 -32.26 6.99 -10.16
C TYR A 75 -33.51 6.32 -10.74
N LYS A 76 -34.31 7.10 -11.48
CA LYS A 76 -35.58 6.63 -12.09
C LYS A 76 -35.37 5.69 -13.29
N SER A 77 -34.15 5.58 -13.80
CA SER A 77 -33.74 4.50 -14.68
C SER A 77 -33.04 3.45 -13.84
N GLY A 78 -33.57 2.23 -13.77
CA GLY A 78 -32.88 1.11 -13.14
C GLY A 78 -31.46 1.01 -13.69
N ASP A 79 -30.48 0.82 -12.80
CA ASP A 79 -29.09 0.62 -13.19
C ASP A 79 -29.00 -0.60 -14.13
N LYS A 80 -28.59 -0.37 -15.37
CA LYS A 80 -28.43 -1.47 -16.34
C LYS A 80 -27.28 -2.40 -15.99
N ALA A 81 -26.38 -2.00 -15.08
CA ALA A 81 -25.34 -2.84 -14.51
C ALA A 81 -25.80 -3.57 -13.23
N LEU A 82 -27.08 -3.46 -12.84
CA LEU A 82 -27.61 -4.21 -11.70
C LEU A 82 -27.50 -5.71 -11.97
N GLN A 83 -26.64 -6.37 -11.20
CA GLN A 83 -26.51 -7.81 -11.21
C GLN A 83 -27.79 -8.45 -10.64
N THR A 84 -28.59 -9.09 -11.48
CA THR A 84 -29.88 -9.72 -11.10
C THR A 84 -29.76 -11.19 -10.71
N PHE A 85 -28.57 -11.78 -10.87
CA PHE A 85 -28.27 -13.14 -10.49
C PHE A 85 -26.83 -13.27 -10.00
N SER A 86 -26.59 -14.11 -9.01
CA SER A 86 -25.23 -14.49 -8.61
C SER A 86 -24.80 -15.68 -9.47
N PRO A 87 -23.80 -15.56 -10.37
CA PRO A 87 -23.30 -16.69 -11.12
C PRO A 87 -22.74 -17.74 -10.15
N ALA A 88 -22.75 -19.02 -10.56
CA ALA A 88 -22.06 -20.06 -9.81
C ALA A 88 -20.58 -19.69 -9.65
N LEU A 89 -20.01 -19.95 -8.46
CA LEU A 89 -18.61 -19.67 -8.17
C LEU A 89 -17.72 -20.37 -9.19
N ALA A 90 -17.04 -19.58 -10.02
CA ALA A 90 -16.10 -20.07 -11.03
C ALA A 90 -14.70 -20.34 -10.44
N ILE A 91 -14.49 -20.02 -9.16
CA ILE A 91 -13.23 -20.22 -8.44
C ILE A 91 -13.48 -21.01 -7.15
N ALA A 92 -12.46 -21.74 -6.69
CA ALA A 92 -12.51 -22.44 -5.42
C ALA A 92 -12.64 -21.45 -4.26
N ALA A 93 -13.35 -21.86 -3.20
CA ALA A 93 -13.36 -21.13 -1.95
C ALA A 93 -11.94 -21.07 -1.35
N PRO A 94 -11.62 -20.05 -0.53
CA PRO A 94 -10.36 -20.01 0.20
C PRO A 94 -10.15 -21.31 1.01
N LEU A 95 -8.96 -21.88 0.93
CA LEU A 95 -8.59 -23.07 1.71
C LEU A 95 -8.47 -22.76 3.21
N LEU A 96 -8.15 -21.52 3.53
CA LEU A 96 -7.98 -21.00 4.88
C LEU A 96 -8.31 -19.51 4.88
N THR A 97 -8.92 -19.05 5.98
CA THR A 97 -9.08 -17.63 6.31
C THR A 97 -8.55 -17.41 7.71
N PHE A 98 -7.78 -16.36 7.92
CA PHE A 98 -7.29 -15.91 9.22
C PHE A 98 -7.23 -14.39 9.27
N GLU A 99 -7.19 -13.81 10.46
CA GLU A 99 -7.09 -12.37 10.66
C GLU A 99 -5.64 -11.88 10.45
N GLY A 100 -5.50 -10.86 9.60
CA GLY A 100 -4.23 -10.20 9.29
C GLY A 100 -3.87 -9.10 10.30
N VAL A 101 -2.97 -8.22 9.87
CA VAL A 101 -2.67 -6.96 10.56
C VAL A 101 -3.87 -6.03 10.41
N SER A 102 -4.02 -5.09 11.34
CA SER A 102 -5.10 -4.12 11.34
C SER A 102 -4.61 -2.71 11.62
N ASN A 103 -5.45 -1.71 11.34
CA ASN A 103 -5.14 -0.33 11.74
C ASN A 103 -5.11 -0.14 13.27
N GLU A 104 -5.66 -1.09 14.04
CA GLU A 104 -5.52 -1.08 15.50
C GLU A 104 -4.08 -1.40 15.93
N ASP A 105 -3.34 -2.19 15.13
CA ASP A 105 -1.94 -2.47 15.42
C ASP A 105 -1.05 -1.23 15.26
N ASN A 106 -1.36 -0.36 14.27
CA ASN A 106 -0.77 0.97 14.17
C ASN A 106 -1.02 1.79 15.45
N PHE A 107 -2.27 1.82 15.94
CA PHE A 107 -2.62 2.52 17.18
C PHE A 107 -1.89 1.95 18.40
N ASN A 108 -1.80 0.63 18.50
CA ASN A 108 -1.14 -0.05 19.63
C ASN A 108 0.38 0.22 19.70
N ILE A 109 1.03 0.43 18.55
CA ILE A 109 2.48 0.67 18.46
C ILE A 109 2.81 2.16 18.49
N PHE A 110 2.04 3.00 17.78
CA PHE A 110 2.33 4.42 17.55
C PHE A 110 1.40 5.39 18.28
N GLY A 111 0.30 4.92 18.87
CA GLY A 111 -0.69 5.74 19.57
C GLY A 111 -1.69 6.45 18.64
N PHE A 112 -1.57 6.29 17.33
CA PHE A 112 -2.50 6.85 16.33
C PHE A 112 -2.76 5.85 15.20
N ARG A 113 -3.83 6.11 14.44
CA ARG A 113 -4.21 5.33 13.27
C ARG A 113 -3.85 6.08 12.00
N VAL A 114 -3.44 5.37 10.96
CA VAL A 114 -3.21 5.95 9.63
C VAL A 114 -4.39 5.57 8.74
N ASN A 115 -5.03 6.55 8.11
CA ASN A 115 -6.22 6.34 7.30
C ASN A 115 -6.04 7.00 5.92
N PRO A 116 -6.34 6.29 4.81
CA PRO A 116 -6.78 4.89 4.75
C PRO A 116 -5.71 3.87 5.25
N PRO A 117 -6.10 2.63 5.59
CA PRO A 117 -5.18 1.66 6.19
C PRO A 117 -4.11 1.10 5.24
N ASP A 118 -4.18 1.34 3.93
CA ASP A 118 -3.18 0.97 2.91
C ASP A 118 -2.52 -0.42 3.10
N PRO A 119 -3.33 -1.50 3.11
CA PRO A 119 -2.81 -2.85 3.28
C PRO A 119 -2.12 -3.34 2.00
N ASN A 120 -0.94 -3.92 2.16
CA ASN A 120 -0.19 -4.57 1.11
C ASN A 120 0.35 -5.91 1.62
N GLY A 121 0.18 -6.99 0.87
CA GLY A 121 0.65 -8.29 1.28
C GLY A 121 0.85 -9.24 0.11
N GLU A 122 1.74 -10.21 0.30
CA GLU A 122 2.09 -11.19 -0.71
C GLU A 122 2.24 -12.59 -0.11
N VAL A 123 1.90 -13.59 -0.92
CA VAL A 123 1.94 -15.01 -0.58
C VAL A 123 3.15 -15.68 -1.23
N GLY A 124 4.03 -16.21 -0.39
CA GLY A 124 5.09 -17.13 -0.79
C GLY A 124 4.71 -18.59 -0.59
N PRO A 125 5.62 -19.54 -0.88
CA PRO A 125 5.38 -20.97 -0.75
C PRO A 125 5.04 -21.39 0.68
N ASN A 126 5.71 -20.79 1.67
CA ASN A 126 5.61 -21.18 3.08
C ASN A 126 5.07 -20.07 3.99
N HIS A 127 4.98 -18.83 3.51
CA HIS A 127 4.64 -17.67 4.34
C HIS A 127 3.66 -16.73 3.63
N TYR A 128 2.95 -15.94 4.42
CA TYR A 128 2.25 -14.73 4.00
C TYR A 128 2.88 -13.55 4.75
N VAL A 129 3.24 -12.50 4.03
CA VAL A 129 3.81 -11.28 4.60
C VAL A 129 2.87 -10.13 4.27
N GLU A 130 2.57 -9.30 5.27
CA GLU A 130 1.65 -8.18 5.14
C GLU A 130 2.22 -6.95 5.86
N MET A 131 2.10 -5.81 5.21
CA MET A 131 2.42 -4.49 5.71
C MET A 131 1.17 -3.60 5.63
N ILE A 132 0.89 -2.84 6.69
CA ILE A 132 -0.25 -1.92 6.77
C ILE A 132 0.26 -0.62 7.35
N ASN A 133 0.49 0.37 6.48
CA ASN A 133 1.12 1.64 6.83
C ASN A 133 2.46 1.44 7.55
N LEU A 134 2.48 1.56 8.89
CA LEU A 134 3.68 1.65 9.71
C LEU A 134 4.05 0.31 10.37
N VAL A 135 3.26 -0.73 10.14
CA VAL A 135 3.43 -2.04 10.80
C VAL A 135 3.44 -3.18 9.80
N PHE A 136 4.08 -4.29 10.16
CA PHE A 136 4.08 -5.51 9.36
C PHE A 136 4.10 -6.79 10.20
N ALA A 137 3.66 -7.88 9.60
CA ALA A 137 3.68 -9.20 10.20
C ALA A 137 3.98 -10.30 9.16
N VAL A 138 4.42 -11.46 9.67
CA VAL A 138 4.69 -12.67 8.91
C VAL A 138 3.85 -13.79 9.49
N TYR A 139 3.20 -14.55 8.61
CA TYR A 139 2.36 -15.70 8.95
C TYR A 139 2.86 -16.94 8.21
N ASP A 140 2.62 -18.12 8.78
CA ASP A 140 2.73 -19.38 8.04
C ASP A 140 1.48 -19.64 7.19
N LYS A 141 1.51 -20.68 6.35
CA LYS A 141 0.36 -21.08 5.51
C LYS A 141 -0.82 -21.65 6.29
N SER A 142 -0.67 -21.87 7.60
CA SER A 142 -1.74 -22.28 8.51
C SER A 142 -2.36 -21.09 9.26
N GLY A 143 -1.90 -19.86 8.99
CA GLY A 143 -2.41 -18.63 9.60
C GLY A 143 -1.81 -18.32 10.97
N ASN A 144 -0.79 -19.06 11.42
CA ASN A 144 -0.08 -18.73 12.64
C ASN A 144 0.85 -17.56 12.40
N LYS A 145 0.80 -16.56 13.29
CA LYS A 145 1.69 -15.40 13.25
C LYS A 145 3.08 -15.82 13.73
N LEU A 146 4.08 -15.73 12.85
CA LEU A 146 5.48 -16.05 13.12
C LEU A 146 6.28 -14.83 13.60
N LEU A 147 5.92 -13.64 13.09
CA LEU A 147 6.53 -12.36 13.44
C LEU A 147 5.47 -11.26 13.40
N GLY A 148 5.61 -10.25 14.26
CA GLY A 148 4.77 -9.05 14.22
C GLY A 148 3.50 -9.13 15.06
N PRO A 149 2.64 -8.08 15.00
CA PRO A 149 2.89 -6.84 14.27
C PRO A 149 4.06 -6.07 14.89
N ILE A 150 4.97 -5.58 14.06
CA ILE A 150 6.10 -4.75 14.46
C ILE A 150 6.23 -3.55 13.53
N ASP A 151 6.88 -2.51 14.04
CA ASP A 151 7.27 -1.30 13.33
C ASP A 151 8.07 -1.63 12.05
N THR A 152 7.64 -1.11 10.88
CA THR A 152 8.35 -1.28 9.59
C THR A 152 9.78 -0.75 9.63
N GLY A 153 10.04 0.31 10.39
CA GLY A 153 11.38 0.86 10.62
C GLY A 153 12.34 -0.16 11.24
N SER A 154 11.82 -1.19 11.91
CA SER A 154 12.64 -2.28 12.47
C SER A 154 13.46 -3.01 11.39
N LEU A 155 12.96 -3.07 10.15
CA LEU A 155 13.69 -3.65 9.00
C LEU A 155 15.04 -2.94 8.76
N TRP A 156 15.08 -1.63 8.98
CA TRP A 156 16.27 -0.79 8.78
C TRP A 156 16.97 -0.41 10.08
N SER A 157 16.75 -1.14 11.19
CA SER A 157 17.46 -0.89 12.46
C SER A 157 18.98 -0.83 12.25
N ASP A 158 19.61 0.21 12.79
CA ASP A 158 21.05 0.49 12.67
C ASP A 158 21.57 0.63 11.22
N PHE A 159 20.68 0.95 10.27
CA PHE A 159 21.07 1.19 8.87
C PHE A 159 21.73 2.57 8.68
N ALA A 160 22.61 2.68 7.69
CA ALA A 160 23.39 3.90 7.45
C ALA A 160 22.57 5.12 7.00
N VAL A 161 21.33 4.92 6.54
CA VAL A 161 20.34 5.98 6.25
C VAL A 161 19.28 5.95 7.35
N PRO A 162 19.38 6.81 8.39
CA PRO A 162 18.46 6.78 9.53
C PRO A 162 17.01 7.03 9.14
N ASP A 163 16.78 7.74 8.05
CA ASP A 163 15.43 8.05 7.54
C ASP A 163 14.64 6.79 7.16
N CYS A 164 15.32 5.70 6.78
CA CYS A 164 14.67 4.42 6.53
C CYS A 164 14.12 3.76 7.80
N THR A 165 14.53 4.22 8.99
CA THR A 165 13.97 3.75 10.26
C THR A 165 12.72 4.51 10.68
N ASP A 166 12.37 5.59 9.97
CA ASP A 166 11.17 6.37 10.23
C ASP A 166 9.99 5.83 9.38
N PRO A 167 8.98 5.20 9.99
CA PRO A 167 7.84 4.66 9.27
C PRO A 167 7.06 5.78 8.62
N SER A 168 7.03 5.78 7.28
CA SER A 168 6.45 6.88 6.51
C SER A 168 5.11 6.55 5.85
N GLY A 169 4.69 5.27 5.87
CA GLY A 169 3.50 4.80 5.15
C GLY A 169 3.83 4.24 3.76
N ASP A 170 2.79 3.77 3.07
CA ASP A 170 2.84 3.18 1.72
C ASP A 170 3.86 2.04 1.52
N PRO A 171 3.78 0.97 2.32
CA PRO A 171 4.66 -0.17 2.18
C PRO A 171 4.30 -1.05 0.98
N VAL A 172 5.31 -1.70 0.40
CA VAL A 172 5.16 -2.71 -0.64
C VAL A 172 5.81 -4.01 -0.21
N VAL A 173 5.09 -5.11 -0.38
CA VAL A 173 5.52 -6.48 -0.15
C VAL A 173 5.42 -7.23 -1.48
N LEU A 174 6.53 -7.85 -1.89
CA LEU A 174 6.59 -8.75 -3.05
C LEU A 174 7.37 -10.00 -2.70
N TYR A 175 7.11 -11.08 -3.44
CA TYR A 175 7.87 -12.32 -3.38
C TYR A 175 8.30 -12.71 -4.79
N ASP A 176 9.61 -12.73 -5.01
CA ASP A 176 10.22 -13.23 -6.24
C ASP A 176 10.29 -14.76 -6.17
N GLN A 177 9.40 -15.41 -6.91
CA GLN A 177 9.28 -16.86 -6.99
C GLN A 177 10.47 -17.54 -7.67
N LEU A 178 11.20 -16.82 -8.54
CA LEU A 178 12.36 -17.36 -9.25
C LEU A 178 13.61 -17.28 -8.40
N ALA A 179 13.75 -16.19 -7.64
CA ALA A 179 14.88 -16.00 -6.73
C ALA A 179 14.67 -16.66 -5.36
N ASP A 180 13.43 -17.03 -5.01
CA ASP A 180 13.02 -17.43 -3.67
C ASP A 180 13.36 -16.34 -2.64
N ARG A 181 12.88 -15.11 -2.87
CA ARG A 181 13.22 -13.92 -2.06
C ARG A 181 12.01 -13.03 -1.81
N TRP A 182 11.94 -12.47 -0.62
CA TRP A 182 10.99 -11.44 -0.24
C TRP A 182 11.59 -10.06 -0.50
N ILE A 183 10.78 -9.15 -1.02
CA ILE A 183 11.15 -7.75 -1.28
C ILE A 183 10.15 -6.88 -0.52
N LEU A 184 10.64 -6.15 0.47
CA LEU A 184 9.87 -5.25 1.31
C LEU A 184 10.42 -3.84 1.09
N SER A 185 9.56 -2.85 0.87
CA SER A 185 10.01 -1.47 0.68
C SER A 185 9.04 -0.45 1.25
N GLN A 186 9.59 0.72 1.57
CA GLN A 186 8.85 1.95 1.85
C GLN A 186 9.61 3.13 1.26
N PHE A 187 8.91 4.21 0.96
CA PHE A 187 9.58 5.51 0.78
C PHE A 187 9.73 6.23 2.12
N THR A 188 10.49 7.32 2.15
CA THR A 188 10.57 8.22 3.31
C THR A 188 9.89 9.55 3.03
N THR A 189 9.44 10.24 4.08
CA THR A 189 8.67 11.49 3.98
C THR A 189 9.30 12.68 4.70
N SER A 190 10.46 12.51 5.35
CA SER A 190 11.07 13.57 6.15
C SER A 190 11.37 14.85 5.35
N GLY A 191 11.70 14.71 4.06
CA GLY A 191 11.89 15.82 3.11
C GLY A 191 10.65 16.69 2.87
N LEU A 192 9.44 16.25 3.25
CA LEU A 192 8.23 17.09 3.21
C LEU A 192 8.28 18.20 4.28
N SER A 193 8.93 17.92 5.40
CA SER A 193 9.07 18.85 6.54
C SER A 193 10.35 19.68 6.49
N ASP A 194 11.34 19.23 5.72
CA ASP A 194 12.66 19.85 5.59
C ASP A 194 13.15 19.73 4.13
N PRO A 195 13.02 20.78 3.31
CA PRO A 195 13.41 20.75 1.90
C PRO A 195 14.90 20.48 1.64
N GLU A 196 15.75 20.59 2.66
CA GLU A 196 17.18 20.28 2.54
C GLU A 196 17.46 18.77 2.68
N LYS A 197 16.46 17.97 3.08
CA LYS A 197 16.58 16.51 3.16
C LYS A 197 16.15 15.84 1.87
N PRO A 198 16.92 14.85 1.38
CA PRO A 198 16.48 14.01 0.27
C PRO A 198 15.33 13.08 0.68
N PHE A 199 14.62 12.57 -0.31
CA PHE A 199 13.70 11.43 -0.14
C PHE A 199 14.44 10.12 -0.45
N TRP A 200 14.01 9.04 0.20
CA TRP A 200 14.59 7.72 0.00
C TRP A 200 13.54 6.70 -0.41
N ASN A 201 13.90 5.78 -1.30
CA ASN A 201 13.27 4.48 -1.43
C ASN A 201 14.12 3.45 -0.70
N CYS A 202 13.62 2.96 0.43
CA CYS A 202 14.28 1.97 1.26
C CYS A 202 13.79 0.59 0.84
N VAL A 203 14.69 -0.29 0.44
CA VAL A 203 14.37 -1.63 -0.09
C VAL A 203 15.11 -2.68 0.73
N ALA A 204 14.39 -3.69 1.20
CA ALA A 204 14.92 -4.84 1.91
C ALA A 204 14.59 -6.11 1.12
N VAL A 205 15.62 -6.83 0.68
CA VAL A 205 15.49 -8.12 -0.01
C VAL A 205 15.96 -9.21 0.93
N SER A 206 15.15 -10.22 1.24
CA SER A 206 15.57 -11.30 2.15
C SER A 206 16.83 -12.00 1.63
N THR A 207 17.59 -12.68 2.50
CA THR A 207 18.75 -13.46 2.07
C THR A 207 18.40 -14.86 1.61
N THR A 208 17.21 -15.35 1.98
CA THR A 208 16.62 -16.66 1.65
C THR A 208 15.10 -16.55 1.48
N GLY A 209 14.40 -17.64 1.18
CA GLY A 209 12.93 -17.70 1.18
C GLY A 209 12.24 -17.54 2.55
N ASP A 210 13.01 -17.40 3.63
CA ASP A 210 12.50 -17.16 4.98
C ASP A 210 12.42 -15.65 5.28
N PRO A 211 11.21 -15.06 5.34
CA PRO A 211 11.02 -13.63 5.58
C PRO A 211 11.33 -13.22 7.03
N THR A 212 11.57 -14.17 7.94
CA THR A 212 12.01 -13.87 9.32
C THR A 212 13.54 -13.84 9.45
N GLY A 213 14.26 -14.13 8.35
CA GLY A 213 15.71 -14.15 8.25
C GLY A 213 16.34 -12.76 8.14
N SER A 214 17.57 -12.71 7.64
CA SER A 214 18.28 -11.46 7.34
C SER A 214 17.90 -10.90 5.97
N TYR A 215 18.19 -9.62 5.76
CA TYR A 215 17.87 -8.88 4.54
C TYR A 215 19.08 -8.13 4.01
N TYR A 216 19.27 -8.12 2.70
CA TYR A 216 20.04 -7.13 1.97
C TYR A 216 19.25 -5.82 1.97
N ARG A 217 19.79 -4.77 2.58
CA ARG A 217 19.10 -3.47 2.69
C ARG A 217 19.76 -2.46 1.78
N TYR A 218 18.94 -1.69 1.08
CA TYR A 218 19.35 -0.65 0.14
C TYR A 218 18.58 0.64 0.43
N ALA A 219 19.22 1.78 0.18
CA ALA A 219 18.53 3.06 0.04
C ALA A 219 18.88 3.72 -1.28
N PHE A 220 17.86 4.17 -2.00
CA PHE A 220 18.00 4.92 -3.24
C PHE A 220 17.44 6.32 -3.03
N GLU A 221 18.25 7.32 -3.33
CA GLU A 221 17.82 8.72 -3.27
C GLU A 221 16.83 9.03 -4.40
N THR A 222 15.74 9.73 -4.08
CA THR A 222 14.82 10.29 -5.07
C THR A 222 14.79 11.81 -4.99
N ALA A 223 14.85 12.44 -6.17
CA ALA A 223 14.87 13.91 -6.29
C ALA A 223 13.52 14.56 -5.94
N HIS A 224 12.43 13.79 -6.02
CA HIS A 224 11.09 14.25 -5.74
C HIS A 224 10.34 13.17 -4.97
N PHE A 225 9.48 13.61 -4.06
CA PHE A 225 8.52 12.74 -3.42
C PHE A 225 7.58 12.14 -4.47
N GLN A 226 7.51 10.81 -4.53
CA GLN A 226 6.62 10.07 -5.42
C GLN A 226 5.74 9.18 -4.56
N PHE A 227 4.48 9.58 -4.40
CA PHE A 227 3.48 8.85 -3.63
C PHE A 227 3.10 7.51 -4.30
N PHE A 228 3.36 7.38 -5.61
CA PHE A 228 3.19 6.15 -6.38
C PHE A 228 4.34 6.02 -7.40
N PRO A 229 4.91 4.82 -7.61
CA PRO A 229 5.81 4.56 -8.73
C PRO A 229 5.12 4.67 -10.10
#